data_AF-A0AAN7Z5S4-F1
#
_entry.id   AF-A0AAN7Z5S4-F1
#
_cell.length_a   1.000
_cell.length_b   1.000
_cell.length_c   1.000
_cell.angle_alpha   90.00
_cell.angle_beta   90.00
_cell.angle_gamma   90.00
#
_symmetry.space_group_name_H-M   'P 1'
#
loop_
_entity.id
_entity.type
_entity.pdbx_description
1 polymer ?
#
loop_
_entity_poly.entity_id
_entity_poly.type
_entity_poly.pdbx_seq_one_letter_code
_entity_poly.pdbx_strand_id
1 'polypeptide(L)'
;MHAESSRNLPRLILYHQTTHDPDGVPCSIIPLITQPGILVTHVIIAAIHINEDPDALTLNDHPPSDSRFVTTWAELRLAQANGIIVMGMLGGAAKGSYARLDQDQSTFERYYLPLSELIRERGLGGLDLDVEEHMSLAGIIRLIDRLRADFGPSFIITLAPVAAALLDARRNLSGFDYEALEVMRGDQIAWYNAQFYCGWGDASNPVMYDMCVARGWAPEKIVVGLVTTPDNGAGYVPFEILGQNLKLLQRQFPKFGGVMGWEYFNGRPGGKERPWEWAQEMTKILRASDPGILKASQELMQIAPAIEIDNDDETGVQPHFPKASNTTQRVLIGSHRIDSAISS
;
A
#
# COMPACT_ATOMS: atom_id res chain seq x y z
N MET A 1 10.22 -4.72 22.57
CA MET A 1 8.99 -5.55 22.66
C MET A 1 8.30 -5.60 21.29
N HIS A 2 8.89 -6.28 20.30
CA HIS A 2 8.40 -6.37 18.91
C HIS A 2 7.27 -7.39 18.70
N ALA A 3 6.56 -7.77 19.76
CA ALA A 3 5.75 -8.99 19.78
C ALA A 3 4.44 -8.91 18.96
N GLU A 4 3.96 -7.71 18.61
CA GLU A 4 2.74 -7.57 17.79
C GLU A 4 3.05 -7.59 16.29
N SER A 5 4.15 -7.00 15.82
CA SER A 5 4.48 -7.00 14.37
C SER A 5 4.95 -8.37 13.86
N SER A 6 5.42 -9.25 14.76
CA SER A 6 5.84 -10.62 14.44
C SER A 6 4.69 -11.63 14.38
N ARG A 7 3.49 -11.31 14.90
CA ARG A 7 2.38 -12.28 14.98
C ARG A 7 1.67 -12.55 13.65
N ASN A 8 1.86 -11.71 12.63
CA ASN A 8 1.13 -11.78 11.36
C ASN A 8 2.04 -11.99 10.13
N LEU A 9 3.20 -12.62 10.30
CA LEU A 9 4.06 -12.98 9.15
C LEU A 9 3.46 -14.16 8.36
N PRO A 10 3.62 -14.19 7.03
CA PRO A 10 4.17 -13.11 6.21
C PRO A 10 3.19 -11.94 6.01
N ARG A 11 3.69 -10.70 5.97
CA ARG A 11 2.86 -9.53 5.67
C ARG A 11 2.35 -9.58 4.22
N LEU A 12 1.14 -9.06 4.03
CA LEU A 12 0.60 -8.70 2.71
C LEU A 12 0.23 -7.21 2.77
N ILE A 13 0.94 -6.41 1.99
CA ILE A 13 0.88 -4.95 2.02
C ILE A 13 0.46 -4.44 0.64
N LEU A 14 -0.44 -3.46 0.61
CA LEU A 14 -0.84 -2.79 -0.64
C LEU A 14 -0.66 -1.29 -0.52
N TYR A 15 0.04 -0.70 -1.49
CA TYR A 15 0.07 0.75 -1.66
C TYR A 15 -1.18 1.20 -2.41
N HIS A 16 -1.74 2.33 -2.00
CA HIS A 16 -2.88 2.98 -2.61
C HIS A 16 -2.50 4.44 -2.90
N GLN A 17 -1.85 4.68 -4.04
CA GLN A 17 -1.43 6.01 -4.48
C GLN A 17 -2.49 6.62 -5.40
N THR A 18 -2.88 5.88 -6.43
CA THR A 18 -4.00 6.22 -7.30
C THR A 18 -5.31 6.00 -6.55
N THR A 19 -5.81 7.08 -5.97
CA THR A 19 -7.04 7.10 -5.14
C THR A 19 -8.31 7.35 -5.94
N HIS A 20 -8.17 7.88 -7.16
CA HIS A 20 -9.28 8.21 -8.06
C HIS A 20 -8.89 7.84 -9.49
N ASP A 21 -9.88 7.44 -10.29
CA ASP A 21 -9.69 7.32 -11.73
C ASP A 21 -9.57 8.72 -12.40
N PRO A 22 -9.18 8.79 -13.68
CA PRO A 22 -9.10 10.07 -14.40
C PRO A 22 -10.43 10.84 -14.48
N ASP A 23 -11.56 10.15 -14.35
CA ASP A 23 -12.91 10.74 -14.36
C ASP A 23 -13.34 11.25 -12.97
N GLY A 24 -12.48 11.08 -11.95
CA GLY A 24 -12.68 11.54 -10.58
C GLY A 24 -13.48 10.57 -9.70
N VAL A 25 -13.73 9.34 -10.14
CA VAL A 25 -14.39 8.30 -9.36
C VAL A 25 -13.39 7.71 -8.37
N PRO A 26 -13.70 7.65 -7.05
CA PRO A 26 -12.81 7.05 -6.06
C PRO A 26 -12.54 5.56 -6.35
N CYS A 27 -11.27 5.15 -6.30
CA CYS A 27 -10.86 3.75 -6.40
C CYS A 27 -11.05 3.07 -5.02
N SER A 28 -12.19 2.43 -4.82
CA SER A 28 -12.58 1.86 -3.52
C SER A 28 -11.68 0.69 -3.06
N ILE A 29 -11.26 0.71 -1.79
CA ILE A 29 -10.51 -0.37 -1.13
C ILE A 29 -11.42 -1.32 -0.35
N ILE A 30 -12.71 -1.04 -0.24
CA ILE A 30 -13.69 -1.91 0.46
C ILE A 30 -13.66 -3.36 -0.02
N PRO A 31 -13.45 -3.67 -1.32
CA PRO A 31 -13.31 -5.05 -1.76
C PRO A 31 -12.19 -5.84 -1.06
N LEU A 32 -11.15 -5.19 -0.52
CA LEU A 32 -10.11 -5.87 0.27
C LEU A 32 -10.64 -6.49 1.58
N ILE A 33 -11.78 -6.00 2.07
CA ILE A 33 -12.42 -6.44 3.31
C ILE A 33 -13.62 -7.33 3.01
N THR A 34 -14.38 -7.03 1.95
CA THR A 34 -15.66 -7.69 1.67
C THR A 34 -15.51 -8.92 0.77
N GLN A 35 -14.48 -9.00 -0.05
CA GLN A 35 -14.26 -10.14 -0.93
C GLN A 35 -13.58 -11.28 -0.16
N PRO A 36 -14.03 -12.54 -0.36
CA PRO A 36 -13.50 -13.67 0.38
C PRO A 36 -12.06 -13.99 -0.02
N GLY A 37 -11.32 -14.64 0.88
CA GLY A 37 -9.97 -15.14 0.59
C GLY A 37 -8.90 -14.04 0.48
N ILE A 38 -9.13 -12.88 1.09
CA ILE A 38 -8.15 -11.79 1.18
C ILE A 38 -7.69 -11.65 2.62
N LEU A 39 -6.38 -11.64 2.85
CA LEU A 39 -5.76 -11.41 4.16
C LEU A 39 -4.69 -10.34 4.07
N VAL A 40 -5.09 -9.17 3.58
CA VAL A 40 -4.25 -7.96 3.61
C VAL A 40 -4.00 -7.59 5.07
N THR A 41 -2.74 -7.34 5.38
CA THR A 41 -2.31 -6.95 6.73
C THR A 41 -2.16 -5.44 6.85
N HIS A 42 -1.72 -4.78 5.78
CA HIS A 42 -1.46 -3.34 5.77
C HIS A 42 -1.93 -2.71 4.46
N VAL A 43 -2.49 -1.51 4.56
CA VAL A 43 -2.73 -0.61 3.41
C VAL A 43 -1.95 0.67 3.66
N ILE A 44 -1.19 1.13 2.66
CA ILE A 44 -0.37 2.32 2.74
C ILE A 44 -0.95 3.38 1.80
N ILE A 45 -1.57 4.43 2.34
CA ILE A 45 -2.09 5.55 1.56
C ILE A 45 -0.92 6.42 1.09
N ALA A 46 -0.87 6.71 -0.21
CA ALA A 46 0.25 7.40 -0.83
C ALA A 46 -0.22 8.46 -1.84
N ALA A 47 0.63 9.40 -2.25
CA ALA A 47 1.87 9.81 -1.59
C ALA A 47 1.63 11.12 -0.82
N ILE A 48 2.12 11.22 0.41
CA ILE A 48 2.12 12.47 1.18
C ILE A 48 3.35 13.27 0.77
N HIS A 49 3.17 14.53 0.39
CA HIS A 49 4.25 15.43 0.01
C HIS A 49 4.30 16.63 0.95
N ILE A 50 5.51 16.97 1.38
CA ILE A 50 5.81 18.22 2.06
C ILE A 50 6.24 19.21 0.99
N ASN A 51 5.43 20.25 0.77
CA ASN A 51 5.64 21.26 -0.27
C ASN A 51 6.50 22.42 0.23
N GLU A 52 6.75 23.42 -0.63
CA GLU A 52 7.55 24.61 -0.26
C GLU A 52 6.92 25.41 0.88
N ASP A 53 5.60 25.52 0.89
CA ASP A 53 4.86 26.03 2.03
C ASP A 53 4.67 24.88 3.04
N PRO A 54 5.23 24.99 4.27
CA PRO A 54 5.14 23.95 5.29
C PRO A 54 3.70 23.55 5.64
N ASP A 55 2.76 24.49 5.55
CA ASP A 55 1.36 24.26 5.92
C ASP A 55 0.52 23.71 4.75
N ALA A 56 1.12 23.60 3.56
CA ALA A 56 0.45 23.16 2.33
C ALA A 56 0.79 21.70 1.99
N LEU A 57 0.69 20.78 2.94
CA LEU A 57 0.84 19.34 2.65
C LEU A 57 -0.15 18.91 1.57
N THR A 58 0.28 18.01 0.69
CA THR A 58 -0.62 17.35 -0.25
C THR A 58 -0.58 15.84 -0.07
N LEU A 59 -1.72 15.20 -0.27
CA LEU A 59 -1.83 13.80 -0.64
C LEU A 59 -1.99 13.77 -2.16
N ASN A 60 -0.96 13.30 -2.86
CA ASN A 60 -0.79 13.51 -4.29
C ASN A 60 -0.88 15.02 -4.62
N ASP A 61 -1.85 15.44 -5.41
CA ASP A 61 -1.98 16.82 -5.90
C ASP A 61 -2.87 17.72 -5.03
N HIS A 62 -3.48 17.19 -3.96
CA HIS A 62 -4.51 17.91 -3.20
C HIS A 62 -4.26 17.87 -1.69
N PRO A 63 -4.71 18.88 -0.93
CA PRO A 63 -4.62 18.82 0.53
C PRO A 63 -5.29 17.55 1.09
N PRO A 64 -4.73 16.90 2.12
CA PRO A 64 -5.36 15.72 2.73
C PRO A 64 -6.76 15.96 3.32
N SER A 65 -7.18 17.22 3.48
CA SER A 65 -8.52 17.64 3.91
C SER A 65 -9.49 17.95 2.77
N ASP A 66 -9.04 17.88 1.51
CA ASP A 66 -9.86 18.10 0.32
C ASP A 66 -11.06 17.14 0.31
N SER A 67 -12.23 17.66 -0.10
CA SER A 67 -13.49 16.92 -0.08
C SER A 67 -13.47 15.67 -0.96
N ARG A 68 -12.59 15.59 -1.97
CA ARG A 68 -12.39 14.38 -2.79
C ARG A 68 -11.99 13.17 -1.95
N PHE A 69 -11.22 13.38 -0.88
CA PHE A 69 -10.72 12.27 -0.05
C PHE A 69 -11.71 11.83 1.04
N VAL A 70 -12.92 12.40 1.11
CA VAL A 70 -13.92 12.00 2.11
C VAL A 70 -14.21 10.50 2.03
N THR A 71 -14.40 9.97 0.82
CA THR A 71 -14.61 8.52 0.60
C THR A 71 -13.36 7.74 0.97
N THR A 72 -12.19 8.11 0.43
CA THR A 72 -10.91 7.44 0.73
C THR A 72 -10.66 7.32 2.24
N TRP A 73 -10.81 8.41 2.99
CA TRP A 73 -10.60 8.39 4.45
C TRP A 73 -11.66 7.60 5.20
N ALA A 74 -12.92 7.61 4.74
CA ALA A 74 -13.97 6.79 5.34
C ALA A 74 -13.68 5.29 5.16
N GLU A 75 -13.26 4.88 3.97
CA GLU A 75 -12.92 3.48 3.68
C GLU A 75 -11.65 3.01 4.41
N LEU A 76 -10.63 3.87 4.53
CA LEU A 76 -9.45 3.56 5.33
C LEU A 76 -9.79 3.33 6.81
N ARG A 77 -10.72 4.12 7.38
CA ARG A 77 -11.23 3.85 8.74
C ARG A 77 -11.98 2.52 8.84
N LEU A 78 -12.75 2.15 7.82
CA LEU A 78 -13.39 0.84 7.76
C LEU A 78 -12.36 -0.29 7.69
N ALA A 79 -11.26 -0.11 6.94
CA ALA A 79 -10.14 -1.06 6.92
C ALA A 79 -9.52 -1.25 8.31
N GLN A 80 -9.26 -0.14 9.03
CA GLN A 80 -8.77 -0.18 10.41
C GLN A 80 -9.73 -0.94 11.34
N ALA A 81 -11.03 -0.66 11.25
CA ALA A 81 -12.05 -1.35 12.04
C ALA A 81 -12.13 -2.87 11.75
N ASN A 82 -11.66 -3.31 10.57
CA ASN A 82 -11.57 -4.71 10.18
C ASN A 82 -10.16 -5.31 10.35
N GLY A 83 -9.30 -4.68 11.17
CA GLY A 83 -8.00 -5.22 11.57
C GLY A 83 -6.87 -5.01 10.55
N ILE A 84 -7.10 -4.27 9.47
CA ILE A 84 -6.04 -3.85 8.54
C ILE A 84 -5.32 -2.65 9.14
N ILE A 85 -3.99 -2.70 9.21
CA ILE A 85 -3.20 -1.55 9.66
C ILE A 85 -3.09 -0.55 8.50
N VAL A 86 -3.60 0.66 8.71
CA VAL A 86 -3.46 1.76 7.74
C VAL A 86 -2.26 2.64 8.10
N MET A 87 -1.35 2.83 7.14
CA MET A 87 -0.17 3.69 7.25
C MET A 87 -0.20 4.75 6.15
N GLY A 88 0.57 5.83 6.30
CA GLY A 88 0.85 6.76 5.19
C GLY A 88 2.21 6.48 4.55
N MET A 89 2.41 6.89 3.31
CA MET A 89 3.72 6.95 2.66
C MET A 89 4.13 8.41 2.47
N LEU A 90 5.32 8.79 2.93
CA LEU A 90 5.90 10.12 2.72
C LEU A 90 6.88 10.10 1.55
N GLY A 91 6.80 11.10 0.67
CA GLY A 91 7.75 11.32 -0.40
C GLY A 91 7.47 10.50 -1.66
N GLY A 92 8.35 9.53 -1.97
CA GLY A 92 8.39 8.80 -3.23
C GLY A 92 9.02 9.60 -4.37
N ALA A 93 8.69 9.23 -5.61
CA ALA A 93 9.32 9.76 -6.83
C ALA A 93 9.26 11.30 -6.98
N ALA A 94 8.20 11.94 -6.45
CA ALA A 94 8.10 13.39 -6.40
C ALA A 94 8.96 13.95 -5.26
N LYS A 95 10.11 14.51 -5.64
CA LYS A 95 11.16 14.98 -4.73
C LYS A 95 10.78 16.23 -3.94
N GLY A 96 11.48 16.42 -2.81
CA GLY A 96 11.54 17.65 -2.03
C GLY A 96 11.15 17.47 -0.58
N SER A 97 10.36 16.45 -0.24
CA SER A 97 9.92 16.19 1.14
C SER A 97 11.10 15.98 2.07
N TYR A 98 12.07 15.15 1.68
CA TYR A 98 13.22 14.84 2.51
C TYR A 98 14.26 15.94 2.49
N ALA A 99 14.44 16.63 1.37
CA ALA A 99 15.32 17.80 1.30
C ALA A 99 14.90 18.90 2.30
N ARG A 100 13.58 19.09 2.50
CA ARG A 100 13.01 20.03 3.48
C ARG A 100 13.20 19.54 4.93
N LEU A 101 13.10 18.23 5.15
CA LEU A 101 13.32 17.60 6.46
C LEU A 101 14.81 17.43 6.82
N ASP A 102 15.74 17.62 5.88
CA ASP A 102 17.19 17.47 6.09
C ASP A 102 17.89 18.81 6.41
N GLN A 103 17.12 19.82 6.82
CA GLN A 103 17.63 21.16 7.14
C GLN A 103 18.05 21.31 8.62
N ASP A 104 18.29 22.52 9.09
CA ASP A 104 18.50 22.81 10.51
C ASP A 104 17.29 22.44 11.38
N GLN A 105 17.46 22.40 12.70
CA GLN A 105 16.40 21.98 13.63
C GLN A 105 15.13 22.84 13.51
N SER A 106 15.26 24.17 13.38
CA SER A 106 14.10 25.06 13.34
C SER A 106 13.28 24.85 12.06
N THR A 107 13.96 24.67 10.93
CA THR A 107 13.34 24.38 9.65
C THR A 107 12.71 22.99 9.65
N PHE A 108 13.41 21.99 10.20
CA PHE A 108 12.86 20.65 10.40
C PHE A 108 11.54 20.67 11.19
N GLU A 109 11.49 21.35 12.34
CA GLU A 109 10.25 21.46 13.14
C GLU A 109 9.09 22.02 12.31
N ARG A 110 9.37 23.09 11.55
CA ARG A 110 8.35 23.79 10.77
C ARG A 110 7.69 22.88 9.73
N TYR A 111 8.48 22.03 9.05
CA TYR A 111 7.95 21.08 8.07
C TYR A 111 7.42 19.78 8.69
N TYR A 112 7.97 19.35 9.81
CA TYR A 112 7.57 18.12 10.49
C TYR A 112 6.23 18.26 11.20
N LEU A 113 5.94 19.41 11.83
CA LEU A 113 4.74 19.56 12.64
C LEU A 113 3.44 19.31 11.87
N PRO A 114 3.20 19.89 10.68
CA PRO A 114 2.00 19.60 9.88
C PRO A 114 1.86 18.12 9.52
N LEU A 115 2.97 17.44 9.24
CA LEU A 115 2.97 15.99 8.97
C LEU A 115 2.54 15.21 10.22
N SER A 116 3.07 15.59 11.39
CA SER A 116 2.71 14.95 12.65
C SER A 116 1.23 15.14 12.99
N GLU A 117 0.66 16.31 12.70
CA GLU A 117 -0.78 16.57 12.90
C GLU A 117 -1.65 15.74 11.95
N LEU A 118 -1.27 15.61 10.67
CA LEU A 118 -1.97 14.72 9.74
C LEU A 118 -2.01 13.27 10.24
N ILE A 119 -0.87 12.76 10.75
CA ILE A 119 -0.78 11.41 11.31
C ILE A 119 -1.75 11.24 12.48
N ARG A 120 -1.83 12.23 13.40
CA ARG A 120 -2.77 12.22 14.53
C ARG A 120 -4.22 12.31 14.06
N GLU A 121 -4.54 13.26 13.19
CA GLU A 121 -5.90 13.54 12.71
C GLU A 121 -6.49 12.33 11.97
N ARG A 122 -5.68 11.65 11.15
CA ARG A 122 -6.12 10.49 10.38
C ARG A 122 -5.92 9.17 11.11
N GLY A 123 -5.35 9.19 12.31
CA GLY A 123 -5.11 7.99 13.13
C GLY A 123 -4.27 6.94 12.40
N LEU A 124 -3.24 7.36 11.66
CA LEU A 124 -2.38 6.44 10.92
C LEU A 124 -1.56 5.59 11.91
N GLY A 125 -1.52 4.28 11.70
CA GLY A 125 -0.77 3.34 12.54
C GLY A 125 0.74 3.35 12.30
N GLY A 126 1.18 4.04 11.25
CA GLY A 126 2.58 4.13 10.88
C GLY A 126 2.83 5.05 9.68
N LEU A 127 4.12 5.25 9.39
CA LEU A 127 4.59 5.99 8.23
C LEU A 127 5.70 5.21 7.52
N ASP A 128 5.52 5.01 6.22
CA ASP A 128 6.54 4.52 5.31
C ASP A 128 7.34 5.70 4.76
N LEU A 129 8.65 5.69 5.00
CA LEU A 129 9.58 6.70 4.54
C LEU A 129 10.17 6.24 3.19
N ASP A 130 9.47 6.53 2.11
CA ASP A 130 9.91 6.24 0.74
C ASP A 130 10.85 7.32 0.21
N VAL A 131 12.14 7.19 0.55
CA VAL A 131 13.18 8.20 0.27
C VAL A 131 13.79 7.99 -1.14
N GLU A 132 13.22 8.66 -2.15
CA GLU A 132 13.73 8.62 -3.54
C GLU A 132 14.49 9.89 -3.97
N GLU A 133 15.12 10.53 -3.00
CA GLU A 133 16.03 11.66 -3.17
C GLU A 133 17.17 11.59 -2.16
N HIS A 134 18.25 12.35 -2.38
CA HIS A 134 19.35 12.36 -1.43
C HIS A 134 18.91 12.97 -0.08
N MET A 135 19.04 12.20 1.00
CA MET A 135 18.89 12.64 2.38
C MET A 135 20.12 12.23 3.20
N SER A 136 20.57 13.08 4.12
CA SER A 136 21.67 12.73 5.01
C SER A 136 21.27 11.63 6.01
N LEU A 137 22.24 10.81 6.41
CA LEU A 137 22.03 9.79 7.45
C LEU A 137 21.56 10.43 8.78
N ALA A 138 22.09 11.62 9.12
CA ALA A 138 21.68 12.35 10.31
C ALA A 138 20.21 12.83 10.22
N GLY A 139 19.78 13.28 9.04
CA GLY A 139 18.41 13.71 8.79
C GLY A 139 17.40 12.58 8.94
N ILE A 140 17.65 11.43 8.32
CA ILE A 140 16.73 10.28 8.42
C ILE A 140 16.68 9.74 9.86
N ILE A 141 17.82 9.71 10.57
CA ILE A 141 17.87 9.32 11.99
C ILE A 141 17.04 10.30 12.83
N ARG A 142 17.19 11.61 12.61
CA ARG A 142 16.40 12.63 13.31
C ARG A 142 14.89 12.45 13.08
N LEU A 143 14.48 12.17 11.84
CA LEU A 143 13.07 11.93 11.52
C LEU A 143 12.54 10.68 12.23
N ILE A 144 13.27 9.57 12.19
CA ILE A 144 12.89 8.32 12.88
C ILE A 144 12.80 8.53 14.39
N ASP A 145 13.80 9.18 14.99
CA ASP A 145 13.83 9.46 16.43
C ASP A 145 12.66 10.34 16.85
N ARG A 146 12.34 11.35 16.03
CA ARG A 146 11.23 12.25 16.31
C ARG A 146 9.87 11.56 16.17
N LEU A 147 9.65 10.78 15.11
CA LEU A 147 8.43 9.98 14.97
C LEU A 147 8.26 9.02 16.16
N ARG A 148 9.34 8.36 16.57
CA ARG A 148 9.30 7.45 17.72
C ARG A 148 8.97 8.19 19.02
N ALA A 149 9.54 9.38 19.24
CA ALA A 149 9.28 10.18 20.42
C ALA A 149 7.81 10.64 20.49
N ASP A 150 7.22 11.04 19.37
CA ASP A 150 5.87 11.60 19.32
C ASP A 150 4.77 10.53 19.33
N PHE A 151 4.99 9.38 18.70
CA PHE A 151 3.97 8.35 18.48
C PHE A 151 4.20 7.06 19.27
N GLY A 152 5.32 6.96 20.01
CA GLY A 152 5.63 5.85 20.88
C GLY A 152 6.07 4.57 20.15
N PRO A 153 6.39 3.49 20.87
CA PRO A 153 7.02 2.28 20.33
C PRO A 153 6.10 1.42 19.45
N SER A 154 4.77 1.62 19.50
CA SER A 154 3.80 0.89 18.66
C SER A 154 3.66 1.49 17.26
N PHE A 155 4.07 2.75 17.06
CA PHE A 155 3.99 3.38 15.74
C PHE A 155 4.93 2.68 14.76
N ILE A 156 4.39 2.28 13.61
CA ILE A 156 5.15 1.53 12.63
C ILE A 156 5.96 2.51 11.77
N ILE A 157 7.27 2.32 11.73
CA ILE A 157 8.17 3.07 10.86
C ILE A 157 8.78 2.06 9.90
N THR A 158 8.58 2.29 8.60
CA THR A 158 9.17 1.49 7.53
C THR A 158 9.89 2.40 6.56
N LEU A 159 10.72 1.81 5.71
CA LEU A 159 11.34 2.50 4.58
C LEU A 159 11.15 1.65 3.33
N ALA A 160 11.24 2.26 2.15
CA ALA A 160 11.09 1.57 0.87
C ALA A 160 12.38 1.60 0.02
N PRO A 161 13.50 1.00 0.50
CA PRO A 161 14.72 0.96 -0.28
C PRO A 161 14.50 0.25 -1.61
N VAL A 162 15.12 0.76 -2.67
CA VAL A 162 15.38 -0.06 -3.85
C VAL A 162 16.16 -1.31 -3.43
N ALA A 163 15.81 -2.51 -3.93
CA ALA A 163 16.37 -3.76 -3.39
C ALA A 163 17.92 -3.80 -3.43
N ALA A 164 18.54 -3.21 -4.45
CA ALA A 164 19.99 -3.10 -4.57
C ALA A 164 20.65 -2.31 -3.43
N ALA A 165 19.94 -1.35 -2.82
CA ALA A 165 20.48 -0.54 -1.72
C ALA A 165 20.72 -1.36 -0.45
N LEU A 166 20.07 -2.53 -0.32
CA LEU A 166 20.33 -3.49 0.75
C LEU A 166 21.64 -4.29 0.55
N LEU A 167 22.25 -4.22 -0.65
CA LEU A 167 23.46 -4.97 -1.00
C LEU A 167 24.66 -4.07 -1.31
N ASP A 168 24.40 -2.88 -1.84
CA ASP A 168 25.43 -1.90 -2.18
C ASP A 168 24.87 -0.48 -1.97
N ALA A 169 25.40 0.22 -0.98
CA ALA A 169 25.01 1.60 -0.65
C ALA A 169 25.14 2.59 -1.83
N ARG A 170 25.94 2.27 -2.85
CA ARG A 170 26.10 3.08 -4.06
C ARG A 170 24.99 2.88 -5.09
N ARG A 171 24.23 1.78 -4.99
CA ARG A 171 23.08 1.47 -5.86
C ARG A 171 21.79 1.80 -5.13
N ASN A 172 21.57 3.10 -4.93
CA ASN A 172 20.58 3.63 -4.01
C ASN A 172 19.98 4.93 -4.54
N LEU A 173 18.74 5.24 -4.12
CA LEU A 173 18.07 6.51 -4.39
C LEU A 173 18.16 7.49 -3.21
N SER A 174 18.32 6.99 -1.99
CA SER A 174 18.08 7.73 -0.74
C SER A 174 19.26 8.57 -0.24
N GLY A 175 20.44 8.43 -0.86
CA GLY A 175 21.68 9.09 -0.42
C GLY A 175 22.37 8.40 0.77
N PHE A 176 21.68 8.24 1.91
CA PHE A 176 22.22 7.56 3.09
C PHE A 176 22.36 6.03 2.88
N ASP A 177 23.28 5.41 3.63
CA ASP A 177 23.49 3.97 3.64
C ASP A 177 22.48 3.26 4.55
N TYR A 178 21.72 2.31 3.99
CA TYR A 178 20.72 1.52 4.72
C TYR A 178 21.36 0.58 5.75
N GLU A 179 22.57 0.04 5.50
CA GLU A 179 23.26 -0.80 6.49
C GLU A 179 23.69 0.02 7.71
N ALA A 180 24.20 1.24 7.47
CA ALA A 180 24.52 2.17 8.55
C ALA A 180 23.26 2.56 9.34
N LEU A 181 22.14 2.81 8.65
CA LEU A 181 20.86 3.09 9.29
C LEU A 181 20.37 1.91 10.14
N GLU A 182 20.48 0.68 9.63
CA GLU A 182 20.09 -0.53 10.36
C GLU A 182 20.91 -0.73 11.62
N VAL A 183 22.23 -0.50 11.57
CA VAL A 183 23.10 -0.56 12.75
C VAL A 183 22.69 0.48 13.81
N MET A 184 22.31 1.68 13.38
CA MET A 184 22.04 2.79 14.30
C MET A 184 20.61 2.83 14.84
N ARG A 185 19.62 2.42 14.04
CA ARG A 185 18.18 2.56 14.30
C ARG A 185 17.33 1.36 13.86
N GLY A 186 17.95 0.21 13.58
CA GLY A 186 17.23 -0.98 13.15
C GLY A 186 16.18 -1.47 14.16
N ASP A 187 16.36 -1.20 15.45
CA ASP A 187 15.37 -1.49 16.50
C ASP A 187 14.15 -0.54 16.48
N GLN A 188 14.28 0.62 15.83
CA GLN A 188 13.18 1.57 15.61
C GLN A 188 12.45 1.34 14.29
N ILE A 189 13.01 0.54 13.38
CA ILE A 189 12.47 0.27 12.05
C ILE A 189 11.82 -1.12 12.03
N ALA A 190 10.55 -1.17 11.64
CA ALA A 190 9.77 -2.40 11.67
C ALA A 190 10.15 -3.37 10.55
N TRP A 191 10.29 -2.88 9.32
CA TRP A 191 10.77 -3.62 8.14
C TRP A 191 11.10 -2.64 7.00
N TYR A 192 11.60 -3.20 5.90
CA TYR A 192 11.93 -2.53 4.64
C TYR A 192 11.05 -3.09 3.51
N ASN A 193 10.29 -2.21 2.85
CA ASN A 193 9.51 -2.48 1.65
C ASN A 193 10.45 -2.47 0.43
N ALA A 194 11.29 -3.51 0.32
CA ALA A 194 12.39 -3.54 -0.64
C ALA A 194 11.89 -3.69 -2.08
N GLN A 195 12.21 -2.74 -2.96
CA GLN A 195 11.67 -2.69 -4.32
C GLN A 195 12.42 -3.64 -5.27
N PHE A 196 11.87 -4.84 -5.56
CA PHE A 196 12.45 -5.83 -6.50
C PHE A 196 11.94 -5.60 -7.94
N TYR A 197 11.97 -4.36 -8.40
CA TYR A 197 11.50 -3.95 -9.72
C TYR A 197 12.31 -2.74 -10.24
N CYS A 198 11.93 -2.22 -11.41
CA CYS A 198 12.58 -1.06 -12.06
C CYS A 198 14.11 -1.18 -12.23
N GLY A 199 14.63 -2.41 -12.38
CA GLY A 199 16.06 -2.68 -12.56
C GLY A 199 16.88 -2.66 -11.25
N TRP A 200 16.21 -2.45 -10.12
CA TRP A 200 16.84 -2.46 -8.80
C TRP A 200 16.84 -3.81 -8.10
N GLY A 201 16.01 -4.73 -8.57
CA GLY A 201 16.00 -6.11 -8.16
C GLY A 201 15.13 -6.93 -9.09
N ASP A 202 15.09 -8.24 -8.84
CA ASP A 202 14.35 -9.20 -9.64
C ASP A 202 13.67 -10.23 -8.72
N ALA A 203 12.34 -10.30 -8.77
CA ALA A 203 11.55 -11.26 -8.01
C ALA A 203 11.26 -12.58 -8.80
N SER A 204 11.79 -12.71 -10.02
CA SER A 204 11.64 -13.92 -10.85
C SER A 204 12.52 -15.08 -10.39
N ASN A 205 13.40 -14.86 -9.41
CA ASN A 205 14.19 -15.88 -8.73
C ASN A 205 14.52 -15.43 -7.28
N PRO A 206 14.88 -16.35 -6.37
CA PRO A 206 15.12 -16.02 -4.95
C PRO A 206 16.50 -15.43 -4.66
N VAL A 207 17.44 -15.43 -5.63
CA VAL A 207 18.88 -15.25 -5.37
C VAL A 207 19.19 -13.92 -4.70
N MET A 208 18.55 -12.84 -5.15
CA MET A 208 18.82 -11.52 -4.56
C MET A 208 18.31 -11.42 -3.12
N TYR A 209 17.18 -12.05 -2.79
CA TYR A 209 16.70 -12.13 -1.42
C TYR A 209 17.67 -12.95 -0.55
N ASP A 210 18.15 -14.10 -1.06
CA ASP A 210 19.17 -14.91 -0.37
C ASP A 210 20.44 -14.10 -0.08
N MET A 211 20.88 -13.28 -1.04
CA MET A 211 22.03 -12.41 -0.86
C MET A 211 21.79 -11.36 0.24
N CYS A 212 20.60 -10.77 0.33
CA CYS A 212 20.27 -9.83 1.40
C CYS A 212 20.35 -10.54 2.76
N VAL A 213 19.75 -11.72 2.89
CA VAL A 213 19.82 -12.48 4.16
C VAL A 213 21.26 -12.88 4.49
N ALA A 214 22.04 -13.33 3.50
CA ALA A 214 23.46 -13.68 3.67
C ALA A 214 24.33 -12.47 4.07
N ARG A 215 23.93 -11.25 3.67
CA ARG A 215 24.58 -10.02 4.08
C ARG A 215 24.27 -9.61 5.53
N GLY A 216 23.25 -10.21 6.14
CA GLY A 216 22.93 -10.03 7.56
C GLY A 216 21.54 -9.43 7.83
N TRP A 217 20.76 -9.15 6.79
CA TRP A 217 19.39 -8.65 6.95
C TRP A 217 18.47 -9.74 7.51
N ALA A 218 17.76 -9.44 8.59
CA ALA A 218 16.79 -10.36 9.17
C ALA A 218 15.62 -10.60 8.18
N PRO A 219 15.27 -11.87 7.84
CA PRO A 219 14.19 -12.16 6.89
C PRO A 219 12.85 -11.50 7.25
N GLU A 220 12.54 -11.38 8.55
CA GLU A 220 11.32 -10.71 9.04
C GLU A 220 11.26 -9.21 8.73
N LYS A 221 12.40 -8.59 8.42
CA LYS A 221 12.53 -7.17 8.06
C LYS A 221 12.61 -6.93 6.56
N ILE A 222 12.68 -7.96 5.71
CA ILE A 222 12.70 -7.80 4.26
C ILE A 222 11.32 -8.17 3.72
N VAL A 223 10.57 -7.18 3.26
CA VAL A 223 9.34 -7.38 2.49
C VAL A 223 9.68 -7.30 0.99
N VAL A 224 9.28 -8.30 0.22
CA VAL A 224 9.51 -8.36 -1.22
C VAL A 224 8.52 -7.44 -1.92
N GLY A 225 9.02 -6.34 -2.47
CA GLY A 225 8.25 -5.40 -3.24
C GLY A 225 8.14 -5.76 -4.71
N LEU A 226 6.90 -5.75 -5.20
CA LEU A 226 6.48 -6.15 -6.53
C LEU A 226 5.65 -5.04 -7.19
N VAL A 227 5.79 -4.87 -8.51
CA VAL A 227 4.76 -4.17 -9.30
C VAL A 227 3.56 -5.09 -9.51
N THR A 228 2.35 -4.59 -9.32
CA THR A 228 1.10 -5.39 -9.42
C THR A 228 0.61 -5.60 -10.86
N THR A 229 1.11 -4.79 -11.79
CA THR A 229 0.92 -4.89 -13.24
C THR A 229 2.17 -4.33 -13.93
N PRO A 230 2.52 -4.77 -15.15
CA PRO A 230 3.60 -4.16 -15.94
C PRO A 230 3.42 -2.67 -16.20
N ASP A 231 2.20 -2.14 -16.09
CA ASP A 231 1.91 -0.72 -16.30
C ASP A 231 2.44 0.18 -15.17
N ASN A 232 2.74 -0.39 -13.99
CA ASN A 232 3.23 0.34 -12.82
C ASN A 232 4.77 0.40 -12.76
N GLY A 233 5.47 -0.28 -13.67
CA GLY A 233 6.93 -0.28 -13.74
C GLY A 233 7.51 -1.54 -14.39
N ALA A 234 8.78 -1.46 -14.77
CA ALA A 234 9.50 -2.61 -15.31
C ALA A 234 9.76 -3.66 -14.23
N GLY A 235 9.92 -4.94 -14.61
CA GLY A 235 10.22 -6.03 -13.68
C GLY A 235 8.99 -6.76 -13.12
N TYR A 236 7.83 -6.65 -13.77
CA TYR A 236 6.67 -7.47 -13.45
C TYR A 236 6.96 -8.98 -13.61
N VAL A 237 6.54 -9.78 -12.62
CA VAL A 237 6.72 -11.24 -12.61
C VAL A 237 5.35 -11.92 -12.60
N PRO A 238 5.05 -12.82 -13.55
CA PRO A 238 3.81 -13.59 -13.55
C PRO A 238 3.64 -14.46 -12.29
N PHE A 239 2.39 -14.67 -11.85
CA PHE A 239 2.07 -15.42 -10.63
C PHE A 239 2.60 -16.85 -10.63
N GLU A 240 2.72 -17.51 -11.79
CA GLU A 240 3.23 -18.87 -11.90
C GLU A 240 4.69 -18.98 -11.46
N ILE A 241 5.50 -17.98 -11.80
CA ILE A 241 6.91 -17.89 -11.42
C ILE A 241 7.02 -17.36 -9.99
N LEU A 242 6.37 -16.22 -9.73
CA LEU A 242 6.40 -15.55 -8.43
C LEU A 242 5.93 -16.47 -7.31
N GLY A 243 4.83 -17.20 -7.51
CA GLY A 243 4.26 -18.11 -6.52
C GLY A 243 5.19 -19.28 -6.16
N GLN A 244 5.99 -19.79 -7.11
CA GLN A 244 7.00 -20.80 -6.81
C GLN A 244 8.14 -20.23 -5.97
N ASN A 245 8.62 -19.04 -6.31
CA ASN A 245 9.70 -18.38 -5.60
C ASN A 245 9.31 -17.98 -4.18
N LEU A 246 8.13 -17.38 -3.99
CA LEU A 246 7.65 -16.99 -2.66
C LEU A 246 7.49 -18.22 -1.76
N LYS A 247 6.98 -19.35 -2.28
CA LYS A 247 6.91 -20.62 -1.53
C LYS A 247 8.29 -21.15 -1.16
N LEU A 248 9.28 -21.00 -2.04
CA LEU A 248 10.66 -21.38 -1.74
C LEU A 248 11.24 -20.50 -0.62
N LEU A 249 11.08 -19.18 -0.72
CA LEU A 249 11.53 -18.24 0.31
C LEU A 249 10.87 -18.51 1.67
N GLN A 250 9.56 -18.80 1.71
CA GLN A 250 8.87 -19.17 2.95
C GLN A 250 9.41 -20.46 3.57
N ARG A 251 9.79 -21.45 2.75
CA ARG A 251 10.38 -22.71 3.25
C ARG A 251 11.80 -22.52 3.75
N GLN A 252 12.58 -21.71 3.07
CA GLN A 252 13.98 -21.46 3.41
C GLN A 252 14.13 -20.49 4.60
N PHE A 253 13.23 -19.51 4.70
CA PHE A 253 13.21 -18.49 5.74
C PHE A 253 11.85 -18.52 6.47
N PRO A 254 11.71 -19.28 7.58
CA PRO A 254 10.45 -19.40 8.30
C PRO A 254 9.86 -18.08 8.81
N LYS A 255 10.71 -17.05 8.95
CA LYS A 255 10.33 -15.69 9.31
C LYS A 255 10.23 -14.74 8.12
N PHE A 256 9.96 -15.24 6.91
CA PHE A 256 9.81 -14.43 5.71
C PHE A 256 8.90 -13.21 5.95
N GLY A 257 9.44 -12.01 5.70
CA GLY A 257 8.81 -10.74 6.06
C GLY A 257 7.49 -10.45 5.35
N GLY A 258 7.32 -10.98 4.13
CA GLY A 258 6.09 -10.86 3.35
C GLY A 258 6.29 -10.18 1.99
N VAL A 259 5.19 -9.69 1.43
CA VAL A 259 5.17 -9.00 0.13
C VAL A 259 4.45 -7.67 0.24
N MET A 260 4.87 -6.71 -0.59
CA MET A 260 4.10 -5.50 -0.87
C MET A 260 3.82 -5.39 -2.37
N GLY A 261 2.70 -4.77 -2.73
CA GLY A 261 2.30 -4.50 -4.11
C GLY A 261 2.21 -3.01 -4.42
N TRP A 262 2.95 -2.58 -5.45
CA TRP A 262 2.89 -1.26 -6.07
C TRP A 262 2.13 -1.32 -7.42
N GLU A 263 0.87 -0.90 -7.51
CA GLU A 263 -0.05 -0.47 -6.45
C GLU A 263 -1.45 -1.08 -6.67
N TYR A 264 -2.42 -0.77 -5.80
CA TYR A 264 -3.71 -1.47 -5.75
C TYR A 264 -4.59 -1.32 -7.00
N PHE A 265 -4.86 -0.09 -7.45
CA PHE A 265 -6.04 0.24 -8.27
C PHE A 265 -6.17 -0.50 -9.62
N ASN A 266 -5.07 -1.03 -10.17
CA ASN A 266 -5.00 -1.70 -11.46
C ASN A 266 -4.33 -3.09 -11.38
N GLY A 267 -4.26 -3.67 -10.18
CA GLY A 267 -3.59 -4.94 -9.95
C GLY A 267 -4.15 -6.09 -10.80
N ARG A 268 -3.27 -6.82 -11.48
CA ARG A 268 -3.65 -8.02 -12.24
C ARG A 268 -3.87 -9.22 -11.30
N PRO A 269 -4.76 -10.18 -11.61
CA PRO A 269 -5.40 -10.38 -12.92
C PRO A 269 -6.64 -9.53 -13.18
N GLY A 270 -7.25 -8.95 -12.15
CA GLY A 270 -8.55 -8.29 -12.25
C GLY A 270 -8.53 -6.87 -12.84
N GLY A 271 -7.35 -6.26 -12.98
CA GLY A 271 -7.21 -4.94 -13.59
C GLY A 271 -7.89 -3.86 -12.77
N LYS A 272 -8.44 -2.84 -13.45
CA LYS A 272 -9.13 -1.72 -12.78
C LYS A 272 -10.51 -2.12 -12.27
N GLU A 273 -11.12 -3.11 -12.90
CA GLU A 273 -12.47 -3.58 -12.60
C GLU A 273 -12.49 -4.41 -11.32
N ARG A 274 -11.45 -5.23 -11.10
CA ARG A 274 -11.35 -6.14 -9.94
C ARG A 274 -9.95 -6.15 -9.31
N PRO A 275 -9.40 -4.99 -8.90
CA PRO A 275 -8.01 -4.88 -8.43
C PRO A 275 -7.69 -5.75 -7.20
N TRP A 276 -8.68 -6.07 -6.39
CA TRP A 276 -8.55 -6.93 -5.21
C TRP A 276 -8.16 -8.38 -5.55
N GLU A 277 -8.34 -8.83 -6.81
CA GLU A 277 -7.95 -10.19 -7.21
C GLU A 277 -6.43 -10.41 -7.07
N TRP A 278 -5.61 -9.36 -7.19
CA TRP A 278 -4.18 -9.47 -6.91
C TRP A 278 -3.93 -9.89 -5.44
N ALA A 279 -4.66 -9.30 -4.50
CA ALA A 279 -4.56 -9.62 -3.08
C ALA A 279 -5.09 -11.03 -2.76
N GLN A 280 -6.13 -11.49 -3.48
CA GLN A 280 -6.63 -12.86 -3.37
C GLN A 280 -5.55 -13.88 -3.80
N GLU A 281 -4.91 -13.65 -4.94
CA GLU A 281 -3.84 -14.54 -5.42
C GLU A 281 -2.63 -14.55 -4.49
N MET A 282 -2.21 -13.37 -4.00
CA MET A 282 -1.13 -13.29 -3.01
C MET A 282 -1.51 -13.98 -1.69
N THR A 283 -2.75 -13.84 -1.23
CA THR A 283 -3.22 -14.55 -0.03
C THR A 283 -3.13 -16.06 -0.21
N LYS A 284 -3.59 -16.60 -1.36
CA LYS A 284 -3.48 -18.03 -1.68
C LYS A 284 -2.03 -18.50 -1.66
N ILE A 285 -1.12 -17.74 -2.28
CA ILE A 285 0.31 -18.09 -2.33
C ILE A 285 0.93 -18.11 -0.93
N LEU A 286 0.72 -17.03 -0.17
CA LEU A 286 1.37 -16.83 1.12
C LEU A 286 0.79 -17.67 2.25
N ARG A 287 -0.47 -18.10 2.15
CA ARG A 287 -1.18 -18.84 3.19
C ARG A 287 -1.46 -20.30 2.83
N ALA A 288 -0.98 -20.79 1.69
CA ALA A 288 -1.16 -22.17 1.24
C ALA A 288 -0.71 -23.25 2.26
N SER A 289 0.16 -22.88 3.21
CA SER A 289 0.73 -23.81 4.20
C SER A 289 0.12 -23.65 5.60
N ASP A 290 -0.88 -22.78 5.78
CA ASP A 290 -1.56 -22.55 7.07
C ASP A 290 -2.98 -23.17 7.05
N PRO A 291 -3.17 -24.36 7.66
CA PRO A 291 -4.45 -25.07 7.65
C PRO A 291 -5.57 -24.31 8.38
N GLY A 292 -5.24 -23.47 9.36
CA GLY A 292 -6.22 -22.71 10.14
C GLY A 292 -6.84 -21.58 9.32
N ILE A 293 -6.02 -20.96 8.47
CA ILE A 293 -6.45 -19.89 7.55
C ILE A 293 -7.25 -20.45 6.38
N LEU A 294 -6.86 -21.60 5.82
CA LEU A 294 -7.63 -22.31 4.79
C LEU A 294 -9.03 -22.69 5.30
N LYS A 295 -9.13 -23.11 6.57
CA LYS A 295 -10.40 -23.47 7.19
C LYS A 295 -11.29 -22.25 7.47
N ALA A 296 -10.73 -21.17 8.01
CA ALA A 296 -11.47 -19.92 8.24
C ALA A 296 -11.93 -19.27 6.92
N SER A 297 -11.11 -19.33 5.87
CA SER A 297 -11.49 -18.85 4.53
C SER A 297 -12.53 -19.74 3.85
N GLN A 298 -12.52 -21.05 4.08
CA GLN A 298 -13.58 -21.96 3.65
C GLN A 298 -14.90 -21.75 4.43
N GLU A 299 -14.84 -21.48 5.74
CA GLU A 299 -16.01 -21.19 6.58
C GLU A 299 -16.65 -19.85 6.17
N LEU A 300 -15.85 -18.81 5.89
CA LEU A 300 -16.35 -17.55 5.33
C LEU A 300 -16.93 -17.71 3.92
N MET A 301 -16.38 -18.60 3.09
CA MET A 301 -16.97 -18.96 1.78
C MET A 301 -18.32 -19.68 1.90
N GLN A 302 -18.53 -20.46 2.97
CA GLN A 302 -19.79 -21.18 3.21
C GLN A 302 -20.90 -20.27 3.78
N ILE A 303 -20.54 -19.16 4.43
CA ILE A 303 -21.51 -18.17 4.92
C ILE A 303 -22.00 -17.25 3.79
N ALA A 304 -21.28 -17.18 2.67
CA ALA A 304 -21.51 -16.22 1.59
C ALA A 304 -22.61 -16.57 0.54
N PRO A 305 -23.41 -17.64 0.69
CA PRO A 305 -24.74 -17.61 0.09
C PRO A 305 -25.81 -18.13 1.08
N ALA A 306 -26.33 -17.23 1.91
CA ALA A 306 -27.60 -17.40 2.60
C ALA A 306 -28.42 -16.09 2.65
N ILE A 307 -28.29 -15.27 1.59
CA ILE A 307 -29.37 -14.34 1.23
C ILE A 307 -30.08 -15.01 0.06
N GLU A 308 -30.86 -16.05 0.39
CA GLU A 308 -31.88 -16.56 -0.52
C GLU A 308 -32.89 -15.43 -0.73
N ILE A 309 -33.02 -15.01 -1.99
CA ILE A 309 -34.15 -14.21 -2.44
C ILE A 309 -35.34 -15.15 -2.37
N ASP A 310 -36.19 -14.93 -1.37
CA ASP A 310 -37.45 -15.63 -1.18
C ASP A 310 -38.36 -15.34 -2.39
N ASN A 311 -38.41 -16.29 -3.32
CA ASN A 311 -39.43 -16.36 -4.35
C ASN A 311 -40.54 -17.27 -3.82
N ASP A 312 -41.64 -16.66 -3.38
CA ASP A 312 -42.99 -16.90 -3.89
C ASP A 312 -44.01 -16.44 -2.84
N ASP A 313 -44.94 -15.56 -3.23
CA ASP A 313 -46.35 -15.94 -3.16
C ASP A 313 -47.24 -14.94 -3.90
N GLU A 314 -47.89 -15.46 -4.93
CA GLU A 314 -49.10 -14.93 -5.54
C GLU A 314 -50.20 -14.78 -4.46
N THR A 315 -50.49 -13.55 -4.03
CA THR A 315 -51.86 -13.22 -3.61
C THR A 315 -52.20 -11.80 -4.09
N GLY A 316 -53.16 -11.76 -5.01
CA GLY A 316 -53.55 -10.52 -5.68
C GLY A 316 -54.28 -9.56 -4.76
N VAL A 317 -53.82 -8.31 -4.74
CA VAL A 317 -54.65 -7.12 -4.58
C VAL A 317 -54.01 -6.00 -5.40
N GLN A 318 -54.67 -5.55 -6.47
CA GLN A 318 -54.25 -4.36 -7.21
C GLN A 318 -54.61 -3.08 -6.45
N PRO A 319 -53.70 -2.11 -6.29
CA PRO A 319 -54.06 -0.72 -6.08
C PRO A 319 -54.04 0.05 -7.40
N HIS A 320 -55.14 0.74 -7.64
CA HIS A 320 -55.48 1.49 -8.85
C HIS A 320 -55.00 2.94 -8.71
N PHE A 321 -54.15 3.46 -9.61
CA PHE A 321 -53.88 4.90 -9.79
C PHE A 321 -53.35 5.23 -11.21
N PRO A 322 -53.46 6.48 -11.71
CA PRO A 322 -53.99 6.80 -13.04
C PRO A 322 -52.95 7.07 -14.13
N LYS A 323 -53.40 6.97 -15.39
CA LYS A 323 -52.62 7.21 -16.62
C LYS A 323 -52.29 8.70 -16.83
N ALA A 324 -51.05 8.99 -17.22
CA ALA A 324 -50.64 10.18 -17.97
C ALA A 324 -49.40 9.81 -18.84
N SER A 325 -49.60 9.59 -20.14
CA SER A 325 -49.23 10.48 -21.26
C SER A 325 -47.78 10.35 -21.73
N ASN A 326 -47.61 9.65 -22.86
CA ASN A 326 -46.38 9.58 -23.64
C ASN A 326 -45.98 10.95 -24.18
N THR A 327 -44.72 11.34 -24.01
CA THR A 327 -44.05 12.26 -24.95
C THR A 327 -42.63 11.77 -25.14
N THR A 328 -42.39 11.24 -26.34
CA THR A 328 -41.10 10.81 -26.86
C THR A 328 -40.28 12.05 -27.23
N GLN A 329 -39.05 12.17 -26.72
CA GLN A 329 -38.06 13.05 -27.34
C GLN A 329 -36.70 12.35 -27.40
N ARG A 330 -36.30 12.04 -28.65
CA ARG A 330 -34.95 11.63 -29.04
C ARG A 330 -34.00 12.81 -28.83
N VAL A 331 -32.84 12.58 -28.22
CA VAL A 331 -31.66 13.43 -28.46
C VAL A 331 -30.42 12.56 -28.71
N LEU A 332 -29.75 12.97 -29.78
CA LEU A 332 -28.57 12.45 -30.47
C LEU A 332 -27.35 12.16 -29.58
N ILE A 333 -26.67 11.07 -29.93
CA ILE A 333 -25.32 10.68 -29.51
C ILE A 333 -24.31 11.50 -30.34
N GLY A 334 -23.43 12.22 -29.65
CA GLY A 334 -22.28 12.92 -30.24
C GLY A 334 -20.98 12.42 -29.60
N SER A 335 -20.19 11.69 -30.38
CA SER A 335 -18.83 11.25 -30.06
C SER A 335 -17.85 12.42 -30.12
N HIS A 336 -16.92 12.55 -29.17
CA HIS A 336 -15.58 13.08 -29.47
C HIS A 336 -14.48 12.52 -28.56
N ARG A 337 -13.33 12.35 -29.23
CA ARG A 337 -12.12 11.67 -28.81
C ARG A 337 -11.24 12.54 -27.91
N ILE A 338 -10.48 11.80 -27.11
CA ILE A 338 -9.28 12.13 -26.36
C ILE A 338 -8.17 12.63 -27.29
N ASP A 339 -7.41 13.64 -26.86
CA ASP A 339 -6.02 13.82 -27.26
C ASP A 339 -5.15 14.12 -26.02
N SER A 340 -4.02 13.42 -25.99
CA SER A 340 -2.95 13.36 -25.00
C SER A 340 -2.00 14.55 -25.04
N ALA A 341 -1.38 14.89 -23.91
CA ALA A 341 -0.09 15.60 -23.89
C ALA A 341 0.74 15.21 -22.65
N ILE A 342 1.76 14.37 -22.89
CA ILE A 342 2.93 14.15 -22.03
C ILE A 342 4.13 14.61 -22.85
N SER A 343 4.87 15.61 -22.37
CA SER A 343 6.33 15.74 -22.55
C SER A 343 6.86 17.00 -21.83
N SER A 344 7.63 16.84 -20.77
CA SER A 344 9.02 17.33 -20.64
C SER A 344 9.64 16.84 -19.33
#